data_AF-A0A2D5GEN9-F1
#
_entry.id   AF-A0A2D5GEN9-F1
#
_cell.length_a   1.000
_cell.length_b   1.000
_cell.length_c   1.000
_cell.angle_alpha   90.00
_cell.angle_beta   90.00
_cell.angle_gamma   90.00
#
_symmetry.space_group_name_H-M   'P 1'
#
loop_
_entity.id
_entity.type
_entity.pdbx_description
1 polymer ?
#
loop_
_entity_poly.entity_id
_entity_poly.type
_entity_poly.pdbx_seq_one_letter_code
_entity_poly.pdbx_strand_id
1 'polypeptide(L)'
;MIRIEIASANSLILAFSYQASADIQQQITSVAHEIAQLEEVTDLVPAPISLLVCFDLLKTDSAQLIAKLEALLQSKAQGSSHPGSSSEQKTKMVSYDPLPPLFTESRGLTSEAKRQIQQAHDSWSEQAPQSGFSVIHPGLMSQIQDGGRRGYQQQGLTSGGPLDEHAFQWANHLLQNTSSSPVIEISFGGLKLQSQVDTLIAVTGADLSLSINDQPAPNWEILAVRAGDRIEFGYPKSGTRAYLAVKGGFQLPQYFGSSATVQWQGLGGFGDQHNDDSPCTGLQFGELLPCNEQEHRSNNQLQSLIGKRVSSSYIPDYQHSLSLRVVLGYQRKLFSADQLERFFRHSYQISQDCDRKAFVLEGSSIKPQQSQSTEQGLALGAVQISDQGQPVIAMPDRQLLSKCSILGCIYPPDLGQLAQRHPKTEVRFEPISLYEAQLQLTRLYRYFR
;
A
#
# COMPACT_ATOMS: atom_id res chain seq x y z
N MET A 1 -27.04 -3.82 -10.73
CA MET A 1 -27.49 -4.88 -9.78
C MET A 1 -26.70 -4.70 -8.48
N ILE A 2 -27.37 -4.61 -7.32
CA ILE A 2 -26.73 -4.42 -6.02
C ILE A 2 -26.86 -5.73 -5.22
N ARG A 3 -25.77 -6.22 -4.66
CA ARG A 3 -25.74 -7.40 -3.78
C ARG A 3 -25.41 -6.99 -2.37
N ILE A 4 -26.03 -7.63 -1.37
CA ILE A 4 -25.78 -7.37 0.04
C ILE A 4 -25.05 -8.58 0.64
N GLU A 5 -23.90 -8.36 1.25
CA GLU A 5 -23.08 -9.38 1.88
C GLU A 5 -22.83 -9.05 3.36
N ILE A 6 -22.75 -10.06 4.22
CA ILE A 6 -22.40 -9.85 5.63
C ILE A 6 -20.88 -9.71 5.72
N ALA A 7 -20.41 -8.53 6.14
CA ALA A 7 -18.99 -8.26 6.30
C ALA A 7 -18.49 -8.61 7.72
N SER A 8 -19.32 -8.36 8.72
CA SER A 8 -19.07 -8.74 10.11
C SER A 8 -20.39 -8.84 10.89
N ALA A 9 -20.32 -9.07 12.19
CA ALA A 9 -21.52 -9.14 13.04
C ALA A 9 -22.37 -7.86 12.96
N ASN A 10 -21.75 -6.68 12.83
CA ASN A 10 -22.44 -5.38 12.82
C ASN A 10 -22.20 -4.57 11.52
N SER A 11 -21.82 -5.24 10.42
CA SER A 11 -21.66 -4.56 9.14
C SER A 11 -22.02 -5.41 7.93
N LEU A 12 -22.56 -4.74 6.92
CA LEU A 12 -22.92 -5.29 5.61
C LEU A 12 -22.13 -4.58 4.52
N ILE A 13 -21.85 -5.26 3.41
CA ILE A 13 -21.30 -4.67 2.19
C ILE A 13 -22.39 -4.70 1.12
N LEU A 14 -22.69 -3.54 0.54
CA LEU A 14 -23.45 -3.43 -0.70
C LEU A 14 -22.46 -3.38 -1.86
N ALA A 15 -22.37 -4.45 -2.63
CA ALA A 15 -21.54 -4.54 -3.83
C ALA A 15 -22.35 -4.14 -5.06
N PHE A 16 -21.84 -3.17 -5.82
CA PHE A 16 -22.47 -2.66 -7.04
C PHE A 16 -21.87 -3.41 -8.24
N SER A 17 -22.71 -4.02 -9.06
CA SER A 17 -22.26 -4.69 -10.29
C SER A 17 -21.59 -3.68 -11.22
N TYR A 18 -20.34 -3.94 -11.61
CA TYR A 18 -19.65 -3.13 -12.62
C TYR A 18 -20.39 -3.23 -13.96
N GLN A 19 -21.02 -2.13 -14.38
CA GLN A 19 -21.36 -1.89 -15.77
C GLN A 19 -20.45 -0.75 -16.25
N ALA A 20 -19.99 -0.82 -17.50
CA ALA A 20 -19.04 0.12 -18.09
C ALA A 20 -19.65 1.52 -18.34
N SER A 21 -20.48 2.03 -17.44
CA SER A 21 -21.02 3.40 -17.45
C SER A 21 -20.39 4.24 -16.34
N ALA A 22 -20.18 5.52 -16.63
CA ALA A 22 -19.50 6.49 -15.78
C ALA A 22 -20.23 6.85 -14.46
N ASP A 23 -21.36 6.21 -14.13
CA ASP A 23 -22.30 6.67 -13.09
C ASP A 23 -22.33 5.82 -11.81
N ILE A 24 -21.40 4.86 -11.63
CA ILE A 24 -21.37 3.99 -10.43
C ILE A 24 -21.20 4.82 -9.14
N GLN A 25 -20.35 5.85 -9.15
CA GLN A 25 -20.13 6.70 -7.98
C GLN A 25 -21.36 7.54 -7.61
N GLN A 26 -22.13 7.99 -8.62
CA GLN A 26 -23.41 8.68 -8.39
C GLN A 26 -24.45 7.71 -7.81
N GLN A 27 -24.48 6.48 -8.30
CA GLN A 27 -25.37 5.43 -7.79
C GLN A 27 -25.04 5.07 -6.33
N ILE A 28 -23.75 4.92 -5.99
CA ILE A 28 -23.29 4.67 -4.62
C ILE A 28 -23.69 5.84 -3.71
N THR A 29 -23.46 7.08 -4.15
CA THR A 29 -23.80 8.28 -3.37
C THR A 29 -25.30 8.40 -3.13
N SER A 30 -26.11 8.13 -4.16
CA SER A 30 -27.57 8.15 -4.07
C SER A 30 -28.10 7.08 -3.12
N VAL A 31 -27.57 5.85 -3.19
CA VAL A 31 -27.96 4.76 -2.27
C VAL A 31 -27.47 5.02 -0.85
N ALA A 32 -26.27 5.56 -0.68
CA ALA A 32 -25.74 5.93 0.63
C ALA A 32 -26.62 6.98 1.32
N HIS A 33 -27.13 7.98 0.59
CA HIS A 33 -27.99 9.00 1.17
C HIS A 33 -29.31 8.45 1.74
N GLU A 34 -29.91 7.46 1.07
CA GLU A 34 -31.15 6.82 1.53
C GLU A 34 -30.88 5.90 2.74
N ILE A 35 -29.81 5.11 2.70
CA ILE A 35 -29.43 4.21 3.80
C ILE A 35 -29.06 5.01 5.05
N ALA A 36 -28.49 6.21 4.90
CA ALA A 36 -28.18 7.10 6.03
C ALA A 36 -29.41 7.54 6.82
N GLN A 37 -30.63 7.40 6.27
CA GLN A 37 -31.88 7.76 6.96
C GLN A 37 -32.40 6.65 7.87
N LEU A 38 -31.82 5.45 7.83
CA LEU A 38 -32.20 4.34 8.71
C LEU A 38 -31.60 4.55 10.10
N GLU A 39 -32.44 4.60 11.14
CA GLU A 39 -32.01 4.87 12.53
C GLU A 39 -31.07 3.80 13.14
N GLU A 40 -31.08 2.61 12.56
CA GLU A 40 -30.17 1.51 12.90
C GLU A 40 -28.79 1.61 12.25
N VAL A 41 -28.61 2.45 11.23
CA VAL A 41 -27.32 2.63 10.55
C VAL A 41 -26.48 3.64 11.32
N THR A 42 -25.27 3.24 11.69
CA THR A 42 -24.34 4.06 12.48
C THR A 42 -23.28 4.73 11.63
N ASP A 43 -22.89 4.11 10.52
CA ASP A 43 -21.85 4.64 9.62
C ASP A 43 -21.97 4.08 8.21
N LEU A 44 -21.47 4.83 7.23
CA LEU A 44 -21.43 4.48 5.82
C LEU A 44 -20.06 4.79 5.23
N VAL A 45 -19.38 3.76 4.72
CA VAL A 45 -18.05 3.92 4.11
C VAL A 45 -18.14 3.58 2.62
N PRO A 46 -18.18 4.58 1.73
CA PRO A 46 -18.17 4.35 0.29
C PRO A 46 -16.79 3.89 -0.19
N ALA A 47 -16.79 3.05 -1.21
CA ALA A 47 -15.62 2.54 -1.92
C ALA A 47 -15.89 2.55 -3.44
N PRO A 48 -14.89 2.29 -4.31
CA PRO A 48 -15.04 2.46 -5.76
C PRO A 48 -16.21 1.68 -6.40
N ILE A 49 -16.57 0.52 -5.85
CA ILE A 49 -17.66 -0.35 -6.35
C ILE A 49 -18.51 -0.93 -5.21
N SER A 50 -18.39 -0.40 -4.00
CA SER A 50 -19.12 -0.91 -2.84
C SER A 50 -19.41 0.15 -1.80
N LEU A 51 -20.33 -0.16 -0.89
CA LEU A 51 -20.68 0.66 0.25
C LEU A 51 -20.71 -0.24 1.49
N LEU A 52 -19.85 0.01 2.46
CA LEU A 52 -19.91 -0.64 3.77
C LEU A 52 -20.97 0.07 4.62
N VAL A 53 -21.91 -0.69 5.16
CA VAL A 53 -22.97 -0.23 6.05
C VAL A 53 -22.72 -0.80 7.43
N CYS A 54 -22.40 0.06 8.39
CA CYS A 54 -22.27 -0.31 9.79
C CYS A 54 -23.59 -0.03 10.51
N PHE A 55 -24.01 -0.92 11.40
CA PHE A 55 -25.30 -0.80 12.08
C PHE A 55 -25.23 -1.20 13.56
N ASP A 56 -26.20 -0.70 14.33
CA ASP A 56 -26.30 -0.95 15.77
C ASP A 56 -27.00 -2.29 16.05
N LEU A 57 -26.24 -3.22 16.63
CA LEU A 57 -26.72 -4.56 17.02
C LEU A 57 -27.83 -4.53 18.08
N LEU A 58 -27.96 -3.43 18.83
CA LEU A 58 -29.04 -3.27 19.80
C LEU A 58 -30.38 -2.91 19.13
N LYS A 59 -30.35 -2.41 17.89
CA LYS A 59 -31.53 -1.94 17.15
C LYS A 59 -31.97 -2.88 16.05
N THR A 60 -31.04 -3.60 15.41
CA THR A 60 -31.34 -4.54 14.33
C THR A 60 -30.32 -5.67 14.30
N ASP A 61 -30.70 -6.81 13.74
CA ASP A 61 -29.76 -7.82 13.29
C ASP A 61 -29.49 -7.72 11.78
N SER A 62 -28.51 -8.49 11.30
CA SER A 62 -28.12 -8.50 9.89
C SER A 62 -29.25 -8.96 8.97
N ALA A 63 -30.09 -9.92 9.38
CA ALA A 63 -31.16 -10.44 8.53
C ALA A 63 -32.28 -9.41 8.35
N GLN A 64 -32.66 -8.74 9.42
CA GLN A 64 -33.65 -7.66 9.43
C GLN A 64 -33.19 -6.46 8.59
N LEU A 65 -31.91 -6.07 8.74
CA LEU A 65 -31.36 -4.97 7.97
C LEU A 65 -31.23 -5.32 6.49
N ILE A 66 -30.81 -6.55 6.14
CA ILE A 66 -30.79 -7.03 4.75
C ILE A 66 -32.19 -6.91 4.14
N ALA A 67 -33.23 -7.38 4.82
CA ALA A 67 -34.60 -7.31 4.31
C ALA A 67 -35.08 -5.86 4.08
N LYS A 68 -34.76 -4.93 4.99
CA LYS A 68 -35.05 -3.51 4.83
C LYS A 68 -34.32 -2.90 3.63
N LEU A 69 -33.03 -3.20 3.48
CA LEU A 69 -32.22 -2.71 2.39
C LEU A 69 -32.69 -3.28 1.04
N GLU A 70 -33.06 -4.55 0.96
CA GLU A 70 -33.64 -5.15 -0.25
C GLU A 70 -34.95 -4.47 -0.65
N ALA A 71 -35.84 -4.19 0.31
CA ALA A 71 -37.09 -3.47 0.04
C ALA A 71 -36.82 -2.04 -0.46
N LEU A 72 -35.86 -1.34 0.15
CA LEU A 72 -35.46 0.01 -0.24
C LEU A 72 -34.91 0.02 -1.68
N LEU A 73 -34.03 -0.92 -2.00
CA LEU A 73 -33.42 -1.06 -3.34
C LEU A 73 -34.42 -1.51 -4.41
N GLN A 74 -35.41 -2.34 -4.05
CA GLN A 74 -36.49 -2.75 -4.97
C GLN A 74 -37.45 -1.60 -5.29
N SER A 75 -37.76 -0.75 -4.30
CA SER A 75 -38.62 0.42 -4.52
C SER A 75 -38.04 1.38 -5.56
N LYS A 76 -36.71 1.50 -5.61
CA LYS A 76 -35.96 2.28 -6.60
C LYS A 76 -35.97 1.68 -8.00
N ALA A 77 -35.96 0.34 -8.11
CA ALA A 77 -36.01 -0.36 -9.39
C ALA A 77 -37.40 -0.29 -10.06
N GLN A 78 -38.47 -0.16 -9.27
CA GLN A 78 -39.85 -0.09 -9.77
C GLN A 78 -40.24 1.29 -10.35
N GLY A 79 -39.39 2.32 -10.20
CA GLY A 79 -39.54 3.62 -10.89
C GLY A 79 -39.18 3.59 -12.39
N SER A 80 -38.69 2.45 -12.91
CA SER A 80 -38.35 2.24 -14.32
C SER A 80 -38.96 0.92 -14.80
N SER A 81 -40.07 0.97 -15.53
CA SER A 81 -40.87 -0.21 -15.90
C SER A 81 -40.34 -0.97 -17.13
N HIS A 82 -40.24 -2.30 -17.05
CA HIS A 82 -41.13 -3.24 -17.78
C HIS A 82 -41.12 -4.66 -17.15
N PRO A 83 -42.20 -5.46 -17.28
CA PRO A 83 -42.49 -6.59 -16.39
C PRO A 83 -42.07 -7.96 -16.95
N GLY A 84 -41.74 -8.91 -16.06
CA GLY A 84 -41.57 -10.31 -16.47
C GLY A 84 -41.16 -11.28 -15.35
N SER A 85 -42.13 -12.13 -14.99
CA SER A 85 -42.04 -13.50 -14.44
C SER A 85 -41.44 -13.78 -13.05
N SER A 86 -42.33 -14.26 -12.20
CA SER A 86 -42.11 -15.11 -11.04
C SER A 86 -41.36 -16.41 -11.38
N SER A 87 -40.31 -16.73 -10.63
CA SER A 87 -39.86 -18.11 -10.44
C SER A 87 -39.16 -18.28 -9.09
N GLU A 88 -39.48 -19.37 -8.41
CA GLU A 88 -38.89 -19.81 -7.14
C GLU A 88 -37.36 -19.90 -7.24
N GLN A 89 -36.64 -19.07 -6.46
CA GLN A 89 -35.18 -19.14 -6.38
C GLN A 89 -34.75 -20.16 -5.32
N LYS A 90 -34.52 -21.40 -5.79
CA LYS A 90 -33.46 -22.23 -5.21
C LYS A 90 -32.17 -21.41 -5.18
N THR A 91 -31.50 -21.36 -4.04
CA THR A 91 -30.21 -20.70 -3.83
C THR A 91 -29.16 -21.30 -4.77
N LYS A 92 -29.11 -20.83 -6.01
CA LYS A 92 -27.99 -21.05 -6.92
C LYS A 92 -26.86 -20.19 -6.36
N MET A 93 -25.80 -20.82 -5.87
CA MET A 93 -24.48 -20.20 -5.80
C MET A 93 -24.24 -19.53 -7.15
N VAL A 94 -24.23 -18.20 -7.18
CA VAL A 94 -23.97 -17.46 -8.40
C VAL A 94 -22.50 -17.70 -8.73
N SER A 95 -22.26 -18.47 -9.79
CA SER A 95 -20.96 -18.56 -10.45
C SER A 95 -20.53 -17.14 -10.79
N TYR A 96 -19.56 -16.62 -10.04
CA TYR A 96 -18.87 -15.39 -10.41
C TYR A 96 -17.93 -15.78 -11.54
N ASP A 97 -18.11 -15.21 -12.74
CA ASP A 97 -17.05 -15.29 -13.73
C ASP A 97 -15.93 -14.39 -13.21
N PRO A 98 -14.77 -14.96 -12.78
CA PRO A 98 -13.69 -14.14 -12.27
C PRO A 98 -13.24 -13.19 -13.38
N LEU A 99 -12.95 -11.94 -13.01
CA LEU A 99 -12.35 -11.00 -13.95
C LEU A 99 -11.12 -11.65 -14.58
N PRO A 100 -10.90 -11.46 -15.90
CA PRO A 100 -9.75 -12.07 -16.55
C PRO A 100 -8.47 -11.56 -15.88
N PRO A 101 -7.47 -12.44 -15.68
CA PRO A 101 -6.23 -12.06 -15.05
C PRO A 101 -5.50 -11.03 -15.91
N LEU A 102 -4.89 -10.05 -15.25
CA LEU A 102 -3.95 -9.10 -15.86
C LEU A 102 -2.51 -9.58 -15.69
N PHE A 103 -2.28 -10.46 -14.72
CA PHE A 103 -1.00 -11.11 -14.48
C PHE A 103 -1.21 -12.55 -14.02
N THR A 104 -0.31 -13.44 -14.44
CA THR A 104 -0.18 -14.79 -13.89
C THR A 104 1.29 -15.11 -13.66
N GLU A 105 1.63 -15.83 -12.59
CA GLU A 105 3.03 -16.13 -12.29
C GLU A 105 3.74 -16.93 -13.40
N SER A 106 2.99 -17.77 -14.14
CA SER A 106 3.54 -18.59 -15.22
C SER A 106 3.71 -17.86 -16.54
N ARG A 107 2.99 -16.75 -16.79
CA ARG A 107 3.00 -16.04 -18.08
C ARG A 107 3.33 -14.55 -17.99
N GLY A 108 3.47 -14.00 -16.79
CA GLY A 108 3.65 -12.56 -16.57
C GLY A 108 2.40 -11.75 -16.87
N LEU A 109 2.59 -10.49 -17.28
CA LEU A 109 1.54 -9.57 -17.71
C LEU A 109 0.86 -10.06 -18.99
N THR A 110 -0.47 -10.00 -19.03
CA THR A 110 -1.24 -10.34 -20.23
C THR A 110 -1.11 -9.26 -21.30
N SER A 111 -1.40 -9.61 -22.56
CA SER A 111 -1.39 -8.64 -23.67
C SER A 111 -2.35 -7.46 -23.43
N GLU A 112 -3.48 -7.73 -22.77
CA GLU A 112 -4.43 -6.70 -22.35
C GLU A 112 -3.79 -5.73 -21.34
N ALA A 113 -3.11 -6.25 -20.32
CA ALA A 113 -2.43 -5.45 -19.33
C ALA A 113 -1.32 -4.59 -19.96
N LYS A 114 -0.49 -5.19 -20.83
CA LYS A 114 0.57 -4.47 -21.57
C LYS A 114 -0.01 -3.31 -22.41
N ARG A 115 -1.14 -3.54 -23.10
CA ARG A 115 -1.83 -2.49 -23.87
C ARG A 115 -2.31 -1.33 -23.00
N GLN A 116 -2.93 -1.62 -21.84
CA GLN A 116 -3.40 -0.59 -20.92
C GLN A 116 -2.24 0.22 -20.32
N ILE A 117 -1.12 -0.44 -20.01
CA ILE A 117 0.11 0.23 -19.55
C ILE A 117 0.61 1.20 -20.63
N GLN A 118 0.74 0.73 -21.88
CA GLN A 118 1.20 1.59 -22.98
C GLN A 118 0.28 2.79 -23.19
N GLN A 119 -1.04 2.59 -23.21
CA GLN A 119 -2.01 3.68 -23.35
C GLN A 119 -1.90 4.72 -22.22
N ALA A 120 -1.74 4.26 -20.98
CA ALA A 120 -1.55 5.14 -19.84
C ALA A 120 -0.22 5.91 -19.92
N HIS A 121 0.83 5.26 -20.41
CA HIS A 121 2.13 5.88 -20.62
C HIS A 121 2.10 6.96 -21.70
N ASP A 122 1.54 6.65 -22.88
CA ASP A 122 1.42 7.59 -24.00
C ASP A 122 0.63 8.83 -23.58
N SER A 123 -0.51 8.63 -22.91
CA SER A 123 -1.36 9.73 -22.41
C SER A 123 -0.65 10.60 -21.37
N TRP A 124 0.21 10.01 -20.53
CA TRP A 124 0.99 10.77 -19.55
C TRP A 124 2.12 11.55 -20.25
N SER A 125 2.83 10.92 -21.19
CA SER A 125 4.00 11.48 -21.88
C SER A 125 3.66 12.79 -22.61
N GLU A 126 2.47 12.87 -23.22
CA GLU A 126 1.98 14.10 -23.87
C GLU A 126 1.82 15.30 -22.92
N GLN A 127 1.64 15.05 -21.62
CA GLN A 127 1.35 16.06 -20.60
C GLN A 127 2.47 16.20 -19.56
N ALA A 128 3.49 15.34 -19.62
CA ALA A 128 4.55 15.29 -18.62
C ALA A 128 5.37 16.59 -18.62
N PRO A 129 5.69 17.14 -17.43
CA PRO A 129 6.65 18.23 -17.34
C PRO A 129 7.98 17.86 -17.99
N GLN A 130 8.58 18.82 -18.69
CA GLN A 130 9.86 18.63 -19.39
C GLN A 130 11.08 18.93 -18.50
N SER A 131 10.85 19.19 -17.22
CA SER A 131 11.87 19.50 -16.22
C SER A 131 11.57 18.80 -14.89
N GLY A 132 12.60 18.65 -14.07
CA GLY A 132 12.51 17.97 -12.79
C GLY A 132 13.88 17.60 -12.24
N PHE A 133 14.06 16.36 -11.78
CA PHE A 133 15.31 15.89 -11.20
C PHE A 133 16.00 14.89 -12.13
N SER A 134 17.22 15.22 -12.57
CA SER A 134 18.05 14.30 -13.34
C SER A 134 18.80 13.34 -12.42
N VAL A 135 18.75 12.05 -12.73
CA VAL A 135 19.49 11.01 -11.99
C VAL A 135 20.94 11.00 -12.45
N ILE A 136 21.84 11.49 -11.59
CA ILE A 136 23.29 11.50 -11.83
C ILE A 136 23.93 10.18 -11.40
N HIS A 137 23.37 9.52 -10.38
CA HIS A 137 23.76 8.18 -9.97
C HIS A 137 22.57 7.53 -9.26
N PRO A 138 22.09 6.33 -9.66
CA PRO A 138 20.86 5.76 -9.12
C PRO A 138 20.99 5.23 -7.68
N GLY A 139 22.21 5.12 -7.17
CA GLY A 139 22.50 4.48 -5.88
C GLY A 139 22.48 2.96 -5.98
N LEU A 140 22.42 2.29 -4.83
CA LEU A 140 22.36 0.82 -4.79
C LEU A 140 21.03 0.29 -5.32
N MET A 141 19.92 0.89 -4.88
CA MET A 141 18.59 0.67 -5.42
C MET A 141 17.68 1.84 -5.04
N SER A 142 17.23 2.60 -6.02
CA SER A 142 16.23 3.66 -5.83
C SER A 142 15.03 3.39 -6.72
N GLN A 143 13.81 3.53 -6.20
CA GLN A 143 12.60 3.15 -6.91
C GLN A 143 11.48 4.14 -6.66
N ILE A 144 10.58 4.27 -7.62
CA ILE A 144 9.34 5.03 -7.44
C ILE A 144 8.37 4.21 -6.62
N GLN A 145 7.88 4.80 -5.53
CA GLN A 145 6.81 4.24 -4.70
C GLN A 145 5.75 5.29 -4.43
N ASP A 146 4.50 4.86 -4.36
CA ASP A 146 3.35 5.69 -4.01
C ASP A 146 2.44 4.94 -3.03
N GLY A 147 1.18 5.37 -2.85
CA GLY A 147 0.22 4.72 -1.94
C GLY A 147 -0.18 3.28 -2.31
N GLY A 148 0.34 2.73 -3.41
CA GLY A 148 0.16 1.36 -3.87
C GLY A 148 -1.06 1.16 -4.77
N ARG A 149 -1.00 0.09 -5.56
CA ARG A 149 -2.03 -0.34 -6.51
C ARG A 149 -3.14 -1.12 -5.82
N ARG A 150 -4.32 -0.50 -5.72
CA ARG A 150 -5.49 -1.06 -5.01
C ARG A 150 -6.55 -1.56 -5.98
N GLY A 151 -7.25 -2.64 -5.62
CA GLY A 151 -8.38 -3.16 -6.38
C GLY A 151 -8.06 -4.23 -7.44
N TYR A 152 -6.78 -4.50 -7.72
CA TYR A 152 -6.36 -5.40 -8.80
C TYR A 152 -5.81 -6.77 -8.36
N GLN A 153 -5.81 -7.06 -7.06
CA GLN A 153 -5.27 -8.32 -6.53
C GLN A 153 -6.02 -9.55 -7.04
N GLN A 154 -7.33 -9.45 -7.24
CA GLN A 154 -8.14 -10.54 -7.82
C GLN A 154 -7.76 -10.86 -9.27
N GLN A 155 -7.12 -9.92 -9.97
CA GLN A 155 -6.61 -10.09 -11.34
C GLN A 155 -5.11 -10.39 -11.37
N GLY A 156 -4.49 -10.67 -10.22
CA GLY A 156 -3.09 -11.07 -10.10
C GLY A 156 -2.08 -9.93 -9.90
N LEU A 157 -2.51 -8.67 -9.81
CA LEU A 157 -1.58 -7.54 -9.64
C LEU A 157 -1.33 -7.22 -8.16
N THR A 158 -0.05 -7.15 -7.82
CA THR A 158 0.40 -6.83 -6.47
C THR A 158 0.33 -5.33 -6.23
N SER A 159 0.07 -4.95 -4.97
CA SER A 159 -0.09 -3.55 -4.59
C SER A 159 1.21 -2.75 -4.70
N GLY A 160 2.37 -3.30 -4.35
CA GLY A 160 3.59 -2.51 -4.18
C GLY A 160 3.41 -1.45 -3.11
N GLY A 161 4.11 -0.32 -3.26
CA GLY A 161 4.08 0.80 -2.32
C GLY A 161 5.29 0.81 -1.37
N PRO A 162 5.38 1.77 -0.44
CA PRO A 162 6.53 1.92 0.44
C PRO A 162 6.69 0.72 1.37
N LEU A 163 7.95 0.34 1.64
CA LEU A 163 8.27 -0.64 2.66
C LEU A 163 8.07 -0.10 4.09
N ASP A 164 8.38 1.18 4.31
CA ASP A 164 8.10 1.93 5.53
C ASP A 164 7.06 3.03 5.23
N GLU A 165 5.79 2.65 5.37
CA GLU A 165 4.65 3.53 5.13
C GLU A 165 4.70 4.78 6.01
N HIS A 166 5.17 4.66 7.26
CA HIS A 166 5.20 5.79 8.19
C HIS A 166 6.15 6.90 7.70
N ALA A 167 7.37 6.55 7.30
CA ALA A 167 8.31 7.52 6.74
C ALA A 167 7.77 8.11 5.42
N PHE A 168 7.29 7.26 4.51
CA PHE A 168 6.65 7.68 3.26
C PHE A 168 5.53 8.72 3.48
N GLN A 169 4.63 8.48 4.43
CA GLN A 169 3.52 9.40 4.74
C GLN A 169 4.05 10.74 5.24
N TRP A 170 5.07 10.75 6.11
CA TRP A 170 5.66 12.00 6.60
C TRP A 170 6.38 12.81 5.52
N ALA A 171 7.09 12.16 4.60
CA ALA A 171 7.74 12.86 3.49
C ALA A 171 6.72 13.69 2.67
N ASN A 172 5.57 13.08 2.37
CA ASN A 172 4.49 13.75 1.67
C ASN A 172 3.76 14.77 2.55
N HIS A 173 3.48 14.43 3.80
CA HIS A 173 2.73 15.28 4.73
C HIS A 173 3.46 16.60 5.03
N LEU A 174 4.78 16.56 5.24
CA LEU A 174 5.61 17.77 5.41
C LEU A 174 5.37 18.76 4.26
N LEU A 175 5.35 18.26 3.03
CA LEU A 175 5.18 19.08 1.83
C LEU A 175 3.71 19.38 1.52
N GLN A 176 2.75 18.97 2.36
CA GLN A 176 1.32 19.11 2.10
C GLN A 176 0.93 18.50 0.74
N ASN A 177 1.54 17.34 0.42
CA ASN A 177 1.16 16.53 -0.72
C ASN A 177 -0.02 15.63 -0.36
N THR A 178 -0.64 15.00 -1.37
CA THR A 178 -1.58 13.91 -1.09
C THR A 178 -0.84 12.72 -0.47
N SER A 179 -1.52 11.97 0.40
CA SER A 179 -0.96 10.80 1.10
C SER A 179 -0.56 9.63 0.17
N SER A 180 -0.81 9.77 -1.14
CA SER A 180 -0.46 8.80 -2.18
C SER A 180 0.44 9.40 -3.26
N SER A 181 0.98 10.61 -3.06
CA SER A 181 1.88 11.23 -4.03
C SER A 181 3.15 10.38 -4.23
N PRO A 182 3.60 10.16 -5.47
CA PRO A 182 4.80 9.38 -5.74
C PRO A 182 6.05 10.02 -5.13
N VAL A 183 6.91 9.17 -4.57
CA VAL A 183 8.21 9.53 -3.99
C VAL A 183 9.29 8.57 -4.48
N ILE A 184 10.56 8.91 -4.23
CA ILE A 184 11.67 7.97 -4.41
C ILE A 184 11.92 7.24 -3.09
N GLU A 185 11.78 5.92 -3.07
CA GLU A 185 12.31 5.05 -2.02
C GLU A 185 13.76 4.72 -2.33
N ILE A 186 14.67 5.06 -1.41
CA ILE A 186 16.12 4.94 -1.56
C ILE A 186 16.60 3.86 -0.59
N SER A 187 17.00 2.71 -1.13
CA SER A 187 17.55 1.61 -0.34
C SER A 187 19.07 1.69 -0.28
N PHE A 188 19.61 1.72 0.95
CA PHE A 188 21.04 1.74 1.26
C PHE A 188 21.87 2.94 0.73
N GLY A 189 21.23 3.90 0.08
CA GLY A 189 21.86 5.17 -0.31
C GLY A 189 22.65 5.13 -1.62
N GLY A 190 23.52 6.12 -1.79
CA GLY A 190 24.29 6.35 -3.02
C GLY A 190 23.54 7.05 -4.15
N LEU A 191 22.27 7.43 -3.95
CA LEU A 191 21.50 8.20 -4.93
C LEU A 191 22.09 9.61 -5.06
N LYS A 192 22.24 10.09 -6.30
CA LYS A 192 22.62 11.47 -6.61
C LYS A 192 21.68 12.03 -7.67
N LEU A 193 21.09 13.17 -7.38
CA LEU A 193 20.19 13.89 -8.25
C LEU A 193 20.70 15.30 -8.50
N GLN A 194 20.39 15.85 -9.67
CA GLN A 194 20.53 17.27 -9.95
C GLN A 194 19.15 17.86 -10.24
N SER A 195 18.77 18.92 -9.52
CA SER A 195 17.51 19.60 -9.79
C SER A 195 17.63 20.50 -11.02
N GLN A 196 16.60 20.51 -11.86
CA GLN A 196 16.44 21.47 -12.96
C GLN A 196 15.45 22.59 -12.63
N VAL A 197 14.82 22.54 -11.45
CA VAL A 197 13.77 23.47 -11.03
C VAL A 197 13.99 23.99 -9.62
N ASP A 198 13.43 25.16 -9.31
CA ASP A 198 13.27 25.59 -7.92
C ASP A 198 12.10 24.81 -7.30
N THR A 199 12.32 24.16 -6.15
CA THR A 199 11.24 23.46 -5.43
C THR A 199 11.52 23.25 -3.94
N LEU A 200 10.58 22.63 -3.23
CA LEU A 200 10.77 22.13 -1.86
C LEU A 200 10.83 20.61 -1.85
N ILE A 201 11.72 20.05 -1.05
CA ILE A 201 11.86 18.61 -0.84
C ILE A 201 11.74 18.27 0.64
N ALA A 202 11.42 17.01 0.92
CA ALA A 202 11.51 16.43 2.26
C ALA A 202 12.08 15.03 2.15
N VAL A 203 13.05 14.73 3.01
CA VAL A 203 13.58 13.39 3.19
C VAL A 203 13.11 12.88 4.55
N THR A 204 12.74 11.60 4.63
CA THR A 204 12.40 10.91 5.88
C THR A 204 12.92 9.48 5.83
N GLY A 205 12.76 8.73 6.92
CA GLY A 205 13.25 7.36 7.03
C GLY A 205 14.69 7.35 7.55
N ALA A 206 15.48 6.41 7.03
CA ALA A 206 16.88 6.21 7.39
C ALA A 206 17.72 7.50 7.27
N ASP A 207 18.69 7.66 8.17
CA ASP A 207 19.74 8.67 8.00
C ASP A 207 20.78 8.13 7.01
N LEU A 208 20.64 8.54 5.75
CA LEU A 208 21.57 8.20 4.66
C LEU A 208 22.60 9.30 4.40
N SER A 209 22.93 10.14 5.40
CA SER A 209 23.90 11.23 5.27
C SER A 209 23.58 12.17 4.11
N LEU A 210 22.35 12.70 4.09
CA LEU A 210 21.87 13.64 3.08
C LEU A 210 22.77 14.89 2.99
N SER A 211 23.06 15.32 1.77
CA SER A 211 23.74 16.58 1.50
C SER A 211 23.15 17.29 0.28
N ILE A 212 23.25 18.62 0.28
CA ILE A 212 22.91 19.49 -0.86
C ILE A 212 24.14 20.34 -1.17
N ASN A 213 24.66 20.24 -2.39
CA ASN A 213 25.89 20.92 -2.81
C ASN A 213 27.07 20.68 -1.85
N ASP A 214 27.31 19.42 -1.51
CA ASP A 214 28.35 18.95 -0.56
C ASP A 214 28.20 19.47 0.89
N GLN A 215 27.10 20.15 1.21
CA GLN A 215 26.79 20.57 2.58
C GLN A 215 25.79 19.62 3.23
N PRO A 216 26.05 19.13 4.46
CA PRO A 216 25.10 18.28 5.18
C PRO A 216 23.73 18.96 5.31
N ALA A 217 22.65 18.22 5.05
CA ALA A 217 21.28 18.70 5.17
C ALA A 217 20.48 17.82 6.14
N PRO A 218 19.52 18.37 6.89
CA PRO A 218 18.76 17.61 7.88
C PRO A 218 17.76 16.66 7.22
N ASN A 219 17.53 15.53 7.88
CA ASN A 219 16.43 14.61 7.59
C ASN A 219 15.18 15.04 8.37
N TRP A 220 13.98 14.63 7.94
CA TRP A 220 12.69 14.94 8.57
C TRP A 220 12.34 16.45 8.66
N GLU A 221 12.82 17.23 7.69
CA GLU A 221 12.64 18.68 7.58
C GLU A 221 12.38 19.10 6.12
N ILE A 222 11.65 20.19 5.93
CA ILE A 222 11.40 20.77 4.59
C ILE A 222 12.61 21.59 4.16
N LEU A 223 13.19 21.21 3.03
CA LEU A 223 14.37 21.83 2.44
C LEU A 223 14.00 22.56 1.14
N ALA A 224 14.59 23.73 0.92
CA ALA A 224 14.51 24.40 -0.36
C ALA A 224 15.63 23.91 -1.28
N VAL A 225 15.29 23.68 -2.55
CA VAL A 225 16.19 23.26 -3.62
C VAL A 225 16.03 24.23 -4.77
N ARG A 226 17.14 24.60 -5.39
CA ARG A 226 17.18 25.46 -6.56
C ARG A 226 17.53 24.69 -7.82
N ALA A 227 17.15 25.23 -8.97
CA ALA A 227 17.67 24.74 -10.23
C ALA A 227 19.22 24.77 -10.20
N GLY A 228 19.82 23.62 -10.54
CA GLY A 228 21.26 23.40 -10.51
C GLY A 228 21.78 22.71 -9.23
N ASP A 229 21.03 22.70 -8.13
CA ASP A 229 21.46 22.08 -6.89
C ASP A 229 21.63 20.55 -7.04
N ARG A 230 22.64 20.02 -6.36
CA ARG A 230 22.92 18.58 -6.30
C ARG A 230 22.49 18.00 -4.96
N ILE A 231 21.63 17.00 -5.00
CA ILE A 231 21.12 16.30 -3.82
C ILE A 231 21.79 14.93 -3.79
N GLU A 232 22.56 14.67 -2.74
CA GLU A 232 23.35 13.44 -2.64
C GLU A 232 23.06 12.70 -1.33
N PHE A 233 22.91 11.38 -1.45
CA PHE A 233 22.76 10.45 -0.34
C PHE A 233 24.03 9.63 -0.22
N GLY A 234 24.65 9.68 0.96
CA GLY A 234 25.74 8.77 1.33
C GLY A 234 25.22 7.37 1.65
N TYR A 235 25.71 6.80 2.75
CA TYR A 235 25.33 5.46 3.21
C TYR A 235 24.67 5.52 4.59
N PRO A 236 23.92 4.48 5.00
CA PRO A 236 23.12 4.51 6.21
C PRO A 236 23.96 4.64 7.49
N LYS A 237 23.58 5.57 8.37
CA LYS A 237 23.99 5.65 9.77
C LYS A 237 22.96 4.99 10.71
N SER A 238 21.68 5.07 10.33
CA SER A 238 20.57 4.40 11.00
C SER A 238 19.48 4.08 9.98
N GLY A 239 18.80 2.95 10.15
CA GLY A 239 17.84 2.45 9.16
C GLY A 239 18.51 1.99 7.87
N THR A 240 17.71 1.62 6.88
CA THR A 240 18.19 1.18 5.55
C THR A 240 17.51 1.87 4.38
N ARG A 241 16.37 2.55 4.62
CA ARG A 241 15.52 3.10 3.56
C ARG A 241 15.10 4.53 3.86
N ALA A 242 15.36 5.44 2.94
CA ALA A 242 14.88 6.81 3.01
C ALA A 242 13.85 7.09 1.91
N TYR A 243 13.01 8.10 2.12
CA TYR A 243 11.99 8.52 1.18
C TYR A 243 12.19 9.99 0.84
N LEU A 244 12.43 10.28 -0.44
CA LEU A 244 12.55 11.64 -0.97
C LEU A 244 11.24 12.03 -1.67
N ALA A 245 10.52 12.98 -1.08
CA ALA A 245 9.37 13.62 -1.69
C ALA A 245 9.72 15.02 -2.21
N VAL A 246 8.99 15.45 -3.24
CA VAL A 246 9.04 16.82 -3.81
C VAL A 246 7.67 17.48 -3.69
N LYS A 247 7.62 18.79 -3.54
CA LYS A 247 6.34 19.51 -3.40
C LYS A 247 5.49 19.33 -4.65
N GLY A 248 4.24 18.89 -4.46
CA GLY A 248 3.32 18.52 -5.55
C GLY A 248 3.48 17.07 -6.05
N GLY A 249 4.46 16.32 -5.54
CA GLY A 249 4.77 14.96 -5.97
C GLY A 249 5.49 14.89 -7.32
N PHE A 250 6.17 13.78 -7.59
CA PHE A 250 6.69 13.51 -8.93
C PHE A 250 5.53 13.24 -9.89
N GLN A 251 5.60 13.79 -11.10
CA GLN A 251 4.57 13.67 -12.13
C GLN A 251 4.88 12.46 -13.01
N LEU A 252 4.42 11.29 -12.58
CA LEU A 252 4.78 9.99 -13.15
C LEU A 252 3.54 9.27 -13.70
N PRO A 253 3.69 8.38 -14.70
CA PRO A 253 2.56 7.63 -15.21
C PRO A 253 2.00 6.71 -14.11
N GLN A 254 0.69 6.51 -14.14
CA GLN A 254 0.00 5.60 -13.22
C GLN A 254 -0.51 4.39 -13.99
N TYR A 255 -0.08 3.20 -13.59
CA TYR A 255 -0.52 1.95 -14.17
C TYR A 255 -1.46 1.27 -13.19
N PHE A 256 -2.72 1.13 -13.59
CA PHE A 256 -3.79 0.62 -12.73
C PHE A 256 -3.95 1.46 -11.46
N GLY A 257 -3.87 2.79 -11.61
CA GLY A 257 -4.05 3.76 -10.52
C GLY A 257 -2.87 3.92 -9.57
N SER A 258 -1.67 3.47 -9.95
CA SER A 258 -0.46 3.61 -9.12
C SER A 258 0.83 3.65 -9.94
N SER A 259 1.79 4.46 -9.50
CA SER A 259 3.17 4.55 -9.99
C SER A 259 4.13 3.64 -9.21
N ALA A 260 3.66 2.87 -8.22
CA ALA A 260 4.51 1.99 -7.44
C ALA A 260 5.18 0.92 -8.31
N THR A 261 6.50 0.81 -8.11
CA THR A 261 7.37 -0.16 -8.77
C THR A 261 7.23 -1.53 -8.12
N VAL A 262 6.90 -2.55 -8.92
CA VAL A 262 6.88 -3.97 -8.55
C VAL A 262 7.67 -4.73 -9.62
N GLN A 263 8.99 -4.82 -9.42
CA GLN A 263 9.94 -5.26 -10.45
C GLN A 263 9.64 -6.65 -11.02
N TRP A 264 9.31 -7.60 -10.15
CA TRP A 264 9.06 -8.98 -10.57
C TRP A 264 7.80 -9.15 -11.42
N GLN A 265 6.88 -8.17 -11.38
CA GLN A 265 5.70 -8.13 -12.26
C GLN A 265 5.90 -7.22 -13.48
N GLY A 266 7.04 -6.53 -13.60
CA GLY A 266 7.25 -5.58 -14.69
C GLY A 266 6.34 -4.35 -14.61
N LEU A 267 5.90 -3.94 -13.40
CA LEU A 267 4.92 -2.88 -13.20
C LEU A 267 5.52 -1.66 -12.49
N GLY A 268 5.12 -0.47 -12.92
CA GLY A 268 5.64 0.79 -12.36
C GLY A 268 7.00 1.14 -12.94
N GLY A 269 7.86 1.75 -12.12
CA GLY A 269 9.15 2.27 -12.55
C GLY A 269 9.03 3.60 -13.29
N PHE A 270 10.14 4.01 -13.91
CA PHE A 270 10.25 5.20 -14.74
C PHE A 270 11.20 4.90 -15.90
N GLY A 271 11.03 5.54 -17.06
CA GLY A 271 11.84 5.34 -18.28
C GLY A 271 11.15 4.59 -19.43
N ASP A 272 11.79 4.58 -20.61
CA ASP A 272 11.30 4.03 -21.92
C ASP A 272 11.14 2.49 -21.95
N GLN A 273 10.94 1.85 -20.80
CA GLN A 273 11.02 0.39 -20.61
C GLN A 273 9.75 -0.38 -21.02
N HIS A 274 8.82 0.25 -21.73
CA HIS A 274 7.61 -0.44 -22.23
C HIS A 274 7.68 -0.82 -23.71
N ASN A 275 8.73 -0.39 -24.43
CA ASN A 275 8.90 -0.67 -25.87
C ASN A 275 9.65 -1.97 -26.18
N ASP A 276 10.25 -2.63 -25.19
CA ASP A 276 10.91 -3.92 -25.33
C ASP A 276 10.66 -4.71 -24.04
N ASP A 277 10.69 -6.05 -24.05
CA ASP A 277 10.49 -6.92 -22.86
C ASP A 277 11.56 -6.73 -21.74
N SER A 278 12.18 -5.55 -21.67
CA SER A 278 13.10 -5.09 -20.64
C SER A 278 12.41 -5.09 -19.27
N PRO A 279 13.07 -5.62 -18.23
CA PRO A 279 12.50 -5.69 -16.90
C PRO A 279 12.32 -4.28 -16.32
N CYS A 280 11.17 -4.04 -15.69
CA CYS A 280 10.96 -2.86 -14.85
C CYS A 280 12.04 -2.85 -13.74
N THR A 281 12.93 -1.86 -13.79
CA THR A 281 14.04 -1.70 -12.85
C THR A 281 13.84 -0.51 -11.91
N GLY A 282 14.76 -0.34 -10.95
CA GLY A 282 14.86 0.94 -10.24
C GLY A 282 15.35 2.04 -11.17
N LEU A 283 15.48 3.25 -10.63
CA LEU A 283 15.98 4.42 -11.35
C LEU A 283 17.30 4.12 -12.04
N GLN A 284 17.49 4.71 -13.22
CA GLN A 284 18.70 4.56 -14.03
C GLN A 284 19.41 5.90 -14.21
N PHE A 285 20.70 5.84 -14.54
CA PHE A 285 21.49 7.01 -14.90
C PHE A 285 20.85 7.75 -16.08
N GLY A 286 20.76 9.08 -15.97
CA GLY A 286 20.26 9.95 -17.04
C GLY A 286 18.73 10.11 -17.09
N GLU A 287 17.98 9.35 -16.29
CA GLU A 287 16.53 9.53 -16.20
C GLU A 287 16.17 10.90 -15.62
N LEU A 288 15.14 11.53 -16.18
CA LEU A 288 14.60 12.81 -15.71
C LEU A 288 13.27 12.55 -15.00
N LEU A 289 13.24 12.67 -13.68
CA LEU A 289 12.03 12.55 -12.88
C LEU A 289 11.23 13.85 -12.90
N PRO A 290 10.09 13.92 -13.60
CA PRO A 290 9.37 15.18 -13.80
C PRO A 290 8.72 15.66 -12.51
N CYS A 291 8.79 16.95 -12.26
CA CYS A 291 8.03 17.60 -11.19
C CYS A 291 7.72 19.05 -11.55
N ASN A 292 6.66 19.60 -10.97
CA ASN A 292 6.30 20.99 -11.21
C ASN A 292 7.25 21.93 -10.46
N GLU A 293 7.68 22.99 -11.13
CA GLU A 293 8.44 24.07 -10.48
C GLU A 293 7.61 24.72 -9.37
N GLN A 294 8.26 25.04 -8.26
CA GLN A 294 7.69 25.73 -7.11
C GLN A 294 8.63 26.87 -6.72
N GLU A 295 8.41 28.04 -7.33
CA GLU A 295 9.26 29.23 -7.16
C GLU A 295 9.12 29.81 -5.73
N HIS A 296 9.83 29.21 -4.79
CA HIS A 296 9.76 29.54 -3.37
C HIS A 296 10.39 30.91 -3.06
N ARG A 297 11.21 31.49 -3.94
CA ARG A 297 11.85 32.81 -3.73
C ARG A 297 10.88 33.99 -3.86
N SER A 298 9.83 33.84 -4.68
CA SER A 298 8.80 34.85 -4.90
C SER A 298 7.50 34.55 -4.15
N ASN A 299 7.36 33.35 -3.59
CA ASN A 299 6.14 32.87 -2.94
C ASN A 299 6.26 32.79 -1.41
N ASN A 300 5.66 33.76 -0.70
CA ASN A 300 5.66 33.82 0.78
C ASN A 300 5.08 32.58 1.46
N GLN A 301 4.10 31.91 0.85
CA GLN A 301 3.51 30.70 1.44
C GLN A 301 4.54 29.56 1.43
N LEU A 302 5.25 29.37 0.32
CA LEU A 302 6.30 28.37 0.21
C LEU A 302 7.48 28.69 1.15
N GLN A 303 7.88 29.96 1.27
CA GLN A 303 8.93 30.36 2.21
C GLN A 303 8.57 30.01 3.65
N SER A 304 7.31 30.17 4.04
CA SER A 304 6.84 29.84 5.39
C SER A 304 6.92 28.34 5.73
N LEU A 305 7.07 27.46 4.73
CA LEU A 305 7.21 26.03 4.94
C LEU A 305 8.68 25.62 5.19
N ILE A 306 9.64 26.35 4.64
CA ILE A 306 11.07 26.00 4.73
C ILE A 306 11.50 25.90 6.20
N GLY A 307 12.15 24.79 6.56
CA GLY A 307 12.63 24.52 7.91
C GLY A 307 11.58 23.95 8.88
N LYS A 308 10.30 23.82 8.47
CA LYS A 308 9.32 23.03 9.23
C LYS A 308 9.78 21.58 9.29
N ARG A 309 9.68 20.98 10.47
CA ARG A 309 10.21 19.65 10.76
C ARG A 309 9.21 18.81 11.52
N VAL A 310 9.38 17.50 11.44
CA VAL A 310 8.60 16.54 12.21
C VAL A 310 9.02 16.62 13.68
N SER A 311 8.04 16.58 14.59
CA SER A 311 8.32 16.47 16.03
C SER A 311 9.04 15.15 16.31
N SER A 312 10.05 15.17 17.19
CA SER A 312 10.85 13.99 17.53
C SER A 312 10.02 12.82 18.03
N SER A 313 8.84 13.07 18.61
CA SER A 313 7.89 12.03 19.05
C SER A 313 7.35 11.15 17.91
N TYR A 314 7.42 11.64 16.67
CA TYR A 314 7.00 10.90 15.49
C TYR A 314 8.19 10.39 14.68
N ILE A 315 9.43 10.72 15.03
CA ILE A 315 10.61 10.20 14.32
C ILE A 315 10.97 8.85 14.93
N PRO A 316 10.91 7.73 14.18
CA PRO A 316 11.19 6.43 14.77
C PRO A 316 12.68 6.23 15.05
N ASP A 317 12.98 5.50 16.13
CA ASP A 317 14.34 5.04 16.43
C ASP A 317 14.60 3.66 15.80
N TYR A 318 15.26 3.67 14.64
CA TYR A 318 15.63 2.46 13.91
C TYR A 318 16.82 1.68 14.51
N GLN A 319 17.32 2.08 15.68
CA GLN A 319 18.34 1.34 16.43
C GLN A 319 17.75 0.60 17.65
N HIS A 320 16.56 0.99 18.10
CA HIS A 320 15.88 0.34 19.22
C HIS A 320 15.60 -1.15 18.96
N SER A 321 15.44 -1.96 20.00
CA SER A 321 15.12 -3.40 19.85
C SER A 321 13.86 -3.61 19.02
N LEU A 322 13.91 -4.54 18.05
CA LEU A 322 12.79 -4.80 17.16
C LEU A 322 11.82 -5.81 17.76
N SER A 323 10.67 -5.32 18.21
CA SER A 323 9.49 -6.12 18.53
C SER A 323 8.43 -5.93 17.45
N LEU A 324 7.91 -7.03 16.93
CA LEU A 324 6.85 -7.04 15.92
C LEU A 324 5.56 -7.54 16.55
N ARG A 325 4.54 -6.69 16.59
CA ARG A 325 3.24 -7.06 17.12
C ARG A 325 2.45 -7.85 16.07
N VAL A 326 1.83 -8.93 16.51
CA VAL A 326 1.13 -9.90 15.64
C VAL A 326 -0.32 -10.03 16.06
N VAL A 327 -1.23 -9.76 15.12
CA VAL A 327 -2.62 -10.16 15.24
C VAL A 327 -2.71 -11.62 14.79
N LEU A 328 -3.06 -12.52 15.70
CA LEU A 328 -3.19 -13.95 15.38
C LEU A 328 -4.34 -14.20 14.41
N GLY A 329 -4.09 -15.02 13.40
CA GLY A 329 -5.00 -15.24 12.27
C GLY A 329 -5.96 -16.42 12.45
N TYR A 330 -6.76 -16.69 11.43
CA TYR A 330 -7.74 -17.78 11.41
C TYR A 330 -7.10 -19.18 11.52
N GLN A 331 -5.86 -19.35 11.02
CA GLN A 331 -5.13 -20.63 11.10
C GLN A 331 -4.37 -20.81 12.41
N ARG A 332 -4.55 -19.91 13.38
CA ARG A 332 -3.91 -19.99 14.70
C ARG A 332 -4.14 -21.32 15.42
N LYS A 333 -5.27 -21.98 15.16
CA LYS A 333 -5.64 -23.30 15.71
C LYS A 333 -4.79 -24.44 15.16
N LEU A 334 -4.11 -24.25 14.03
CA LEU A 334 -3.16 -25.25 13.49
C LEU A 334 -1.89 -25.35 14.35
N PHE A 335 -1.66 -24.42 15.27
CA PHE A 335 -0.46 -24.39 16.11
C PHE A 335 -0.84 -24.76 17.54
N SER A 336 -0.16 -25.76 18.10
CA SER A 336 -0.35 -26.17 19.50
C SER A 336 0.23 -25.13 20.45
N ALA A 337 -0.25 -25.08 21.71
CA ALA A 337 0.19 -24.13 22.74
C ALA A 337 1.73 -23.96 22.82
N ASP A 338 2.47 -25.08 22.83
CA ASP A 338 3.93 -25.12 22.84
C ASP A 338 4.57 -24.38 21.65
N GLN A 339 4.01 -24.52 20.43
CA GLN A 339 4.56 -23.86 19.23
C GLN A 339 4.45 -22.34 19.32
N LEU A 340 3.44 -21.85 20.02
CA LEU A 340 3.16 -20.42 20.08
C LEU A 340 3.92 -19.80 21.21
N GLU A 341 4.01 -20.53 22.32
CA GLU A 341 4.96 -20.18 23.36
C GLU A 341 6.37 -20.10 22.78
N ARG A 342 6.77 -21.06 21.94
CA ARG A 342 8.05 -21.00 21.23
C ARG A 342 8.17 -19.75 20.36
N PHE A 343 7.18 -19.47 19.52
CA PHE A 343 7.13 -18.31 18.63
C PHE A 343 7.26 -16.97 19.37
N PHE A 344 6.57 -16.80 20.48
CA PHE A 344 6.55 -15.53 21.22
C PHE A 344 7.72 -15.38 22.22
N ARG A 345 8.30 -16.49 22.71
CA ARG A 345 9.38 -16.42 23.71
C ARG A 345 10.78 -16.38 23.12
N HIS A 346 10.97 -16.94 21.92
CA HIS A 346 12.29 -16.98 21.28
C HIS A 346 12.46 -15.77 20.38
N SER A 347 13.72 -15.38 20.20
CA SER A 347 14.08 -14.43 19.17
C SER A 347 14.43 -15.12 17.87
N TYR A 348 14.26 -14.35 16.80
CA TYR A 348 14.62 -14.71 15.44
C TYR A 348 15.64 -13.69 14.92
N GLN A 349 16.33 -14.00 13.83
CA GLN A 349 17.21 -13.08 13.13
C GLN A 349 16.73 -12.87 11.71
N ILE A 350 16.85 -11.66 11.20
CA ILE A 350 16.56 -11.38 9.79
C ILE A 350 17.59 -12.12 8.92
N SER A 351 17.12 -12.93 7.98
CA SER A 351 17.99 -13.64 7.03
C SER A 351 18.62 -12.69 6.01
N GLN A 352 19.62 -13.17 5.27
CA GLN A 352 20.11 -12.46 4.09
C GLN A 352 19.11 -12.50 2.93
N ASP A 353 18.22 -13.50 2.92
CA ASP A 353 17.20 -13.69 1.89
C ASP A 353 15.96 -12.83 2.17
N CYS A 354 16.15 -11.51 2.24
CA CYS A 354 15.06 -10.54 2.44
C CYS A 354 15.01 -9.50 1.32
N ASP A 355 13.83 -9.30 0.76
CA ASP A 355 13.57 -8.33 -0.28
C ASP A 355 12.21 -7.63 -0.08
N ARG A 356 11.74 -6.92 -1.11
CA ARG A 356 10.44 -6.24 -1.07
C ARG A 356 9.24 -7.21 -1.11
N LYS A 357 9.45 -8.50 -1.43
CA LYS A 357 8.40 -9.53 -1.46
C LYS A 357 8.21 -10.15 -0.09
N ALA A 358 9.31 -10.48 0.60
CA ALA A 358 9.24 -11.09 1.91
C ALA A 358 10.50 -10.85 2.74
N PHE A 359 10.33 -10.87 4.06
CA PHE A 359 11.42 -10.98 5.03
C PHE A 359 11.41 -12.38 5.63
N VAL A 360 12.48 -13.13 5.38
CA VAL A 360 12.70 -14.46 5.96
C VAL A 360 13.42 -14.30 7.28
N LEU A 361 12.92 -14.95 8.33
CA LEU A 361 13.52 -14.93 9.65
C LEU A 361 14.06 -16.31 10.02
N GLU A 362 15.22 -16.35 10.65
CA GLU A 362 15.90 -17.57 11.08
C GLU A 362 15.91 -17.66 12.61
N GLY A 363 15.48 -18.80 13.15
CA GLY A 363 15.50 -19.03 14.59
C GLY A 363 14.82 -20.33 14.97
N SER A 364 14.17 -20.32 16.13
CA SER A 364 13.48 -21.49 16.67
C SER A 364 12.33 -21.92 15.77
N SER A 365 12.50 -23.10 15.16
CA SER A 365 11.52 -23.70 14.24
C SER A 365 10.18 -23.95 14.93
N ILE A 366 9.10 -23.52 14.28
CA ILE A 366 7.72 -23.79 14.68
C ILE A 366 6.99 -24.57 13.60
N LYS A 367 6.10 -25.48 13.99
CA LYS A 367 5.41 -26.37 13.04
C LYS A 367 3.90 -26.37 13.26
N PRO A 368 3.09 -26.21 12.22
CA PRO A 368 1.66 -26.48 12.31
C PRO A 368 1.44 -27.99 12.53
N GLN A 369 0.37 -28.35 13.23
CA GLN A 369 -0.04 -29.74 13.47
C GLN A 369 -0.51 -30.45 12.19
N GLN A 370 -0.95 -29.66 11.20
CA GLN A 370 -1.39 -30.14 9.89
C GLN A 370 -0.80 -29.24 8.83
N SER A 371 -0.21 -29.82 7.79
CA SER A 371 0.25 -29.06 6.63
C SER A 371 -0.94 -28.55 5.84
N GLN A 372 -0.90 -27.28 5.46
CA GLN A 372 -1.80 -26.72 4.45
C GLN A 372 -1.20 -26.95 3.06
N SER A 373 -2.07 -27.24 2.09
CA SER A 373 -1.66 -27.40 0.68
C SER A 373 -2.59 -26.66 -0.28
N THR A 374 -3.67 -26.08 0.23
CA THR A 374 -4.59 -25.25 -0.56
C THR A 374 -4.00 -23.85 -0.71
N GLU A 375 -3.96 -23.34 -1.94
CA GLU A 375 -3.60 -21.95 -2.20
C GLU A 375 -4.62 -21.00 -1.58
N GLN A 376 -4.13 -19.98 -0.89
CA GLN A 376 -4.92 -18.98 -0.22
C GLN A 376 -4.35 -17.57 -0.44
N GLY A 377 -5.21 -16.57 -0.39
CA GLY A 377 -4.81 -15.17 -0.52
C GLY A 377 -3.82 -14.74 0.58
N LEU A 378 -2.76 -14.05 0.20
CA LEU A 378 -1.72 -13.57 1.10
C LEU A 378 -1.87 -12.07 1.38
N ALA A 379 -2.16 -11.73 2.63
CA ALA A 379 -2.23 -10.34 3.08
C ALA A 379 -0.83 -9.73 3.29
N LEU A 380 -0.74 -8.41 3.18
CA LEU A 380 0.48 -7.68 3.58
C LEU A 380 0.70 -7.92 5.08
N GLY A 381 1.94 -8.20 5.47
CA GLY A 381 2.32 -8.52 6.84
C GLY A 381 1.93 -9.91 7.30
N ALA A 382 1.35 -10.77 6.44
CA ALA A 382 1.06 -12.15 6.81
C ALA A 382 2.35 -12.88 7.24
N VAL A 383 2.29 -13.52 8.41
CA VAL A 383 3.38 -14.34 8.97
C VAL A 383 3.17 -15.78 8.53
N GLN A 384 3.83 -16.15 7.44
CA GLN A 384 3.84 -17.51 6.93
C GLN A 384 4.87 -18.34 7.66
N ILE A 385 4.60 -19.62 7.85
CA ILE A 385 5.58 -20.58 8.37
C ILE A 385 6.01 -21.49 7.23
N SER A 386 7.30 -21.45 6.89
CA SER A 386 7.88 -22.27 5.84
C SER A 386 7.89 -23.75 6.22
N ASP A 387 8.19 -24.64 5.27
CA ASP A 387 8.34 -26.08 5.52
C ASP A 387 9.45 -26.39 6.54
N GLN A 388 10.46 -25.52 6.64
CA GLN A 388 11.53 -25.59 7.64
C GLN A 388 11.12 -25.03 9.02
N GLY A 389 9.89 -24.52 9.12
CA GLY A 389 9.32 -23.94 10.33
C GLY A 389 9.81 -22.53 10.64
N GLN A 390 10.32 -21.83 9.63
CA GLN A 390 10.85 -20.46 9.77
C GLN A 390 9.77 -19.43 9.43
N PRO A 391 9.64 -18.32 10.19
CA PRO A 391 8.71 -17.26 9.86
C PRO A 391 9.13 -16.51 8.58
N VAL A 392 8.18 -16.27 7.69
CA VAL A 392 8.33 -15.50 6.45
C VAL A 392 7.24 -14.44 6.40
N ILE A 393 7.64 -13.17 6.55
CA ILE A 393 6.73 -12.03 6.63
C ILE A 393 6.51 -11.48 5.22
N ALA A 394 5.26 -11.43 4.78
CA ALA A 394 4.92 -10.94 3.45
C ALA A 394 4.98 -9.40 3.39
N MET A 395 5.67 -8.86 2.38
CA MET A 395 5.96 -7.43 2.22
C MET A 395 5.17 -6.83 1.01
N PRO A 396 5.30 -5.52 0.70
CA PRO A 396 4.48 -4.86 -0.32
C PRO A 396 4.50 -5.50 -1.71
N ASP A 397 5.63 -6.11 -2.12
CA ASP A 397 5.78 -6.75 -3.43
C ASP A 397 5.51 -8.27 -3.38
N ARG A 398 4.95 -8.80 -2.29
CA ARG A 398 4.66 -10.24 -2.12
C ARG A 398 3.86 -10.85 -3.28
N GLN A 399 4.02 -12.15 -3.47
CA GLN A 399 3.05 -12.95 -4.22
C GLN A 399 1.67 -12.88 -3.55
N LEU A 400 0.62 -12.98 -4.35
CA LEU A 400 -0.75 -12.84 -3.84
C LEU A 400 -1.34 -14.13 -3.29
N LEU A 401 -0.75 -15.28 -3.62
CA LEU A 401 -1.19 -16.59 -3.16
C LEU A 401 -0.06 -17.28 -2.39
N SER A 402 -0.44 -18.08 -1.41
CA SER A 402 0.49 -18.91 -0.66
C SER A 402 -0.10 -20.28 -0.37
N LYS A 403 0.78 -21.28 -0.27
CA LYS A 403 0.46 -22.64 0.23
C LYS A 403 0.92 -22.84 1.68
N CYS A 404 1.66 -21.88 2.25
CA CYS A 404 2.18 -21.97 3.60
C CYS A 404 1.06 -21.73 4.64
N SER A 405 1.26 -22.26 5.84
CA SER A 405 0.39 -21.93 6.98
C SER A 405 0.66 -20.49 7.44
N ILE A 406 -0.40 -19.71 7.66
CA ILE A 406 -0.35 -18.31 8.06
C ILE A 406 -0.73 -18.20 9.53
N LEU A 407 0.25 -17.90 10.39
CA LEU A 407 0.04 -17.80 11.85
C LEU A 407 -0.78 -16.56 12.23
N GLY A 408 -0.57 -15.46 11.53
CA GLY A 408 -1.17 -14.16 11.82
C GLY A 408 -0.68 -13.09 10.88
N CYS A 409 -0.88 -11.83 11.26
CA CYS A 409 -0.49 -10.66 10.48
C CYS A 409 0.22 -9.64 11.37
N ILE A 410 1.33 -9.09 10.88
CA ILE A 410 2.08 -8.03 11.55
C ILE A 410 1.26 -6.74 11.57
N TYR A 411 1.31 -6.05 12.71
CA TYR A 411 0.78 -4.71 12.87
C TYR A 411 1.48 -3.75 11.88
N PRO A 412 0.77 -3.05 10.98
CA PRO A 412 1.40 -2.39 9.83
C PRO A 412 2.56 -1.42 10.14
N PRO A 413 2.50 -0.56 11.17
CA PRO A 413 3.66 0.29 11.55
C PRO A 413 4.93 -0.50 11.89
N ASP A 414 4.80 -1.73 12.39
CA ASP A 414 5.95 -2.57 12.73
C ASP A 414 6.60 -3.17 11.45
N LEU A 415 5.88 -3.23 10.32
CA LEU A 415 6.47 -3.59 9.02
C LEU A 415 7.49 -2.54 8.56
N GLY A 416 7.20 -1.25 8.78
CA GLY A 416 8.16 -0.18 8.50
C GLY A 416 9.39 -0.28 9.39
N GLN A 417 9.21 -0.61 10.67
CA GLN A 417 10.34 -0.88 11.58
C GLN A 417 11.20 -2.06 11.12
N LEU A 418 10.57 -3.16 10.69
CA LEU A 418 11.25 -4.32 10.12
C LEU A 418 12.03 -3.97 8.86
N ALA A 419 11.37 -3.24 7.95
CA ALA A 419 11.97 -2.78 6.71
C ALA A 419 13.15 -1.83 6.90
N GLN A 420 13.41 -1.34 8.11
CA GLN A 420 14.55 -0.47 8.37
C GLN A 420 15.77 -1.23 8.90
N ARG A 421 15.65 -2.55 9.11
CA ARG A 421 16.72 -3.36 9.73
C ARG A 421 17.58 -4.10 8.72
N HIS A 422 18.83 -4.31 9.11
CA HIS A 422 19.79 -5.13 8.36
C HIS A 422 19.61 -6.62 8.66
N PRO A 423 20.08 -7.52 7.77
CA PRO A 423 20.25 -8.93 8.10
C PRO A 423 21.00 -9.14 9.42
N LYS A 424 20.71 -10.24 10.10
CA LYS A 424 21.17 -10.62 11.45
C LYS A 424 20.61 -9.78 12.61
N THR A 425 19.78 -8.77 12.34
CA THR A 425 19.08 -8.04 13.41
C THR A 425 18.16 -9.00 14.15
N GLU A 426 18.23 -8.98 15.48
CA GLU A 426 17.33 -9.75 16.35
C GLU A 426 15.91 -9.20 16.29
N VAL A 427 14.93 -10.09 16.17
CA VAL A 427 13.50 -9.81 16.08
C VAL A 427 12.78 -10.62 17.16
N ARG A 428 11.85 -9.97 17.85
CA ARG A 428 10.91 -10.64 18.77
C ARG A 428 9.48 -10.38 18.33
N PHE A 429 8.59 -11.26 18.75
CA PHE A 429 7.17 -11.15 18.46
C PHE A 429 6.38 -10.94 19.73
N GLU A 430 5.32 -10.13 19.63
CA GLU A 430 4.38 -9.89 20.72
C GLU A 430 2.94 -9.98 20.19
N PRO A 431 1.99 -10.55 20.94
CA PRO A 431 0.61 -10.54 20.51
C PRO A 431 -0.01 -9.13 20.65
N ILE A 432 -0.83 -8.73 19.69
CA ILE A 432 -1.73 -7.57 19.81
C ILE A 432 -3.15 -7.98 19.46
N SER A 433 -4.13 -7.41 20.17
CA SER A 433 -5.54 -7.66 19.85
C SER A 433 -5.94 -6.95 18.54
N LEU A 434 -6.88 -7.54 17.80
CA LEU A 434 -7.41 -6.91 16.58
C LEU A 434 -8.02 -5.52 16.88
N TYR A 435 -8.75 -5.40 17.98
CA TYR A 435 -9.37 -4.14 18.41
C TYR A 435 -8.33 -3.04 18.64
N GLU A 436 -7.27 -3.35 19.39
CA GLU A 436 -6.22 -2.39 19.68
C GLU A 436 -5.47 -1.97 18.39
N ALA A 437 -5.15 -2.94 17.53
CA ALA A 437 -4.53 -2.66 16.24
C ALA A 437 -5.39 -1.72 15.38
N GLN A 438 -6.69 -2.00 15.27
CA GLN A 438 -7.63 -1.16 14.51
C GLN A 438 -7.76 0.26 15.09
N LEU A 439 -7.84 0.37 16.42
CA LEU A 439 -7.93 1.66 17.10
C LEU A 439 -6.67 2.51 16.84
N GLN A 440 -5.48 1.92 16.95
CA GLN A 440 -4.22 2.61 16.70
C GLN A 440 -4.07 3.01 15.22
N LEU A 441 -4.39 2.12 14.28
CA LEU A 441 -4.36 2.43 12.84
C LEU A 441 -5.34 3.53 12.44
N THR A 442 -6.54 3.53 13.02
CA THR A 442 -7.54 4.57 12.73
C THR A 442 -7.03 5.93 13.15
N ARG A 443 -6.38 6.04 14.31
CA ARG A 443 -5.76 7.29 14.78
C ARG A 443 -4.62 7.72 13.87
N LEU A 444 -3.75 6.79 13.47
CA LEU A 444 -2.62 7.06 12.58
C LEU A 444 -3.09 7.58 11.22
N TYR A 445 -4.02 6.88 10.55
CA TYR A 445 -4.47 7.27 9.22
C TYR A 445 -5.34 8.53 9.22
N ARG A 446 -6.03 8.84 10.32
CA ARG A 446 -6.74 10.13 10.48
C ARG A 446 -5.78 11.31 10.62
N TYR A 447 -4.54 11.09 11.05
CA TYR A 447 -3.55 12.16 11.15
C TYR A 447 -3.03 12.61 9.78
N PHE A 448 -2.91 11.67 8.84
CA PHE A 448 -2.39 11.94 7.48
C PHE A 448 -3.46 12.22 6.42
N ARG A 449 -4.75 12.05 6.76
CA ARG A 449 -5.88 12.51 5.96
C ARG A 449 -6.17 13.96 6.26
#